data_AF-X0S1R7-F1
#
_entry.id   AF-X0S1R7-F1
#
_cell.length_a   1.000
_cell.length_b   1.000
_cell.length_c   1.000
_cell.angle_alpha   90.00
_cell.angle_beta   90.00
_cell.angle_gamma   90.00
#
_symmetry.space_group_name_H-M   'P 1'
#
loop_
_entity.id
_entity.type
_entity.pdbx_description
1 polymer ?
#
loop_
_entity_poly.entity_id
_entity_poly.type
_entity_poly.pdbx_seq_one_letter_code
_entity_poly.pdbx_strand_id
1 'polypeptide(L)'
;LRHFGQDPTPQEIMRNRAPGVYAWVARMWNTRANGTAPALISKVDAPLSALLREACETHVVQLRENAAAIGRGLKRYDQVIQGCQYEQVPSSRYRVWCLEELRRAWAQLDEAARETLREHLPEAQAAILWDGSSVQASEYDPERRAPFNRAINVFGKGIPPR
;
A
#
# COMPACT_ATOMS: atom_id res chain seq x y z
N LEU A 1 2.60 5.56 24.62
CA LEU A 1 1.78 6.16 23.54
C LEU A 1 2.68 6.44 22.35
N ARG A 2 2.35 5.92 21.15
CA ARG A 2 3.17 6.09 19.93
C ARG A 2 2.85 7.44 19.28
N HIS A 3 3.80 8.37 19.29
CA HIS A 3 3.70 9.66 18.58
C HIS A 3 3.87 9.47 17.05
N PHE A 4 3.42 10.42 16.24
CA PHE A 4 3.55 10.35 14.77
C PHE A 4 4.99 10.58 14.25
N GLY A 5 5.93 11.00 15.10
CA GLY A 5 7.35 11.17 14.79
C GLY A 5 8.26 10.35 15.70
N GLN A 6 8.07 9.03 15.76
CA GLN A 6 8.83 8.13 16.65
C GLN A 6 10.15 7.65 16.06
N ASP A 7 10.25 7.58 14.73
CA ASP A 7 11.52 7.23 14.09
C ASP A 7 12.48 8.42 14.17
N PRO A 8 13.68 8.25 14.75
CA PRO A 8 14.64 9.34 14.92
C PRO A 8 15.08 9.94 13.58
N THR A 9 15.13 9.15 12.50
CA THR A 9 15.63 9.58 11.19
C THR A 9 14.71 10.62 10.53
N PRO A 10 13.42 10.34 10.24
CA PRO A 10 12.52 11.36 9.72
C PRO A 10 12.29 12.49 10.73
N GLN A 11 12.38 12.24 12.05
CA GLN A 11 12.28 13.30 13.04
C GLN A 11 13.43 14.30 12.93
N GLU A 12 14.66 13.85 12.74
CA GLU A 12 15.82 14.71 12.48
C GLU A 12 15.67 15.48 11.17
N ILE A 13 15.29 14.79 10.08
CA ILE A 13 15.07 15.43 8.77
C ILE A 13 14.01 16.53 8.88
N MET A 14 12.88 16.27 9.54
CA MET A 14 11.83 17.28 9.72
C MET A 14 12.32 18.47 10.55
N ARG A 15 13.07 18.24 11.63
CA ARG A 15 13.63 19.33 12.46
C ARG A 15 14.60 20.21 11.68
N ASN A 16 15.47 19.59 10.86
CA ASN A 16 16.56 20.29 10.20
C ASN A 16 16.19 20.86 8.81
N ARG A 17 15.25 20.22 8.10
CA ARG A 17 14.96 20.53 6.69
C ARG A 17 13.50 20.86 6.39
N ALA A 18 12.57 20.44 7.24
CA ALA A 18 11.14 20.64 7.02
C ALA A 18 10.37 21.02 8.31
N PRO A 19 10.74 22.14 8.97
CA PRO A 19 10.17 22.50 10.27
C PRO A 19 8.65 22.71 10.24
N GLY A 20 8.08 23.10 9.08
CA GLY A 20 6.63 23.18 8.88
C GLY A 20 5.93 21.82 9.00
N VAL A 21 6.55 20.75 8.48
CA VAL A 21 6.05 19.37 8.61
C VAL A 21 6.18 18.92 10.06
N TYR A 22 7.31 19.20 10.72
CA TYR A 22 7.49 18.89 12.14
C TYR A 22 6.38 19.52 13.01
N ALA A 23 6.11 20.81 12.80
CA ALA A 23 5.06 21.52 13.51
C ALA A 23 3.65 20.98 13.18
N TRP A 24 3.40 20.59 11.94
CA TRP A 24 2.13 19.96 11.54
C TRP A 24 1.91 18.62 12.25
N VAL A 25 2.92 17.75 12.31
CA VAL A 25 2.85 16.46 13.02
C VAL A 25 2.48 16.68 14.50
N ALA A 26 3.12 17.65 15.15
CA ALA A 26 2.82 18.00 16.54
C ALA A 26 1.39 18.54 16.72
N ARG A 27 0.89 19.37 15.78
CA ARG A 27 -0.52 19.82 15.80
C ARG A 27 -1.48 18.65 15.67
N MET A 28 -1.24 17.75 14.72
CA MET A 28 -2.09 16.56 14.50
C MET A 28 -2.15 15.67 15.74
N TRP A 29 -1.04 15.50 16.46
CA TRP A 29 -1.00 14.78 17.73
C TRP A 29 -1.84 15.47 18.83
N ASN A 30 -1.81 16.80 18.86
CA ASN A 30 -2.56 17.60 19.82
C ASN A 30 -4.02 17.83 19.44
N THR A 31 -4.43 17.49 18.22
CA THR A 31 -5.82 17.57 17.78
C THR A 31 -6.71 16.74 18.70
N ARG A 32 -7.87 17.29 19.05
CA ARG A 32 -8.92 16.61 19.82
C ARG A 32 -10.16 16.51 18.96
N ALA A 33 -10.95 15.46 19.18
CA ALA A 33 -12.26 15.35 18.55
C ALA A 33 -13.10 16.57 18.97
N ASN A 34 -13.69 17.28 18.01
CA ASN A 34 -14.42 18.52 18.23
C ASN A 34 -15.91 18.30 18.57
N GLY A 35 -16.26 17.16 19.19
CA GLY A 35 -17.64 16.82 19.57
C GLY A 35 -18.56 16.44 18.42
N THR A 36 -18.16 16.68 17.17
CA THR A 36 -18.88 16.18 15.99
C THR A 36 -18.62 14.69 15.81
N ALA A 37 -19.68 13.89 15.68
CA ALA A 37 -19.54 12.49 15.34
C ALA A 37 -18.82 12.36 13.99
N PRO A 38 -17.78 11.52 13.88
CA PRO A 38 -17.10 11.33 12.61
C PRO A 38 -18.08 10.75 11.59
N ALA A 39 -18.28 11.45 10.48
CA ALA A 39 -18.97 10.90 9.33
C ALA A 39 -17.96 10.14 8.45
N LEU A 40 -18.33 8.95 7.99
CA LEU A 40 -17.56 8.27 6.96
C LEU A 40 -17.68 9.04 5.65
N ILE A 41 -16.60 9.02 4.87
CA ILE A 41 -16.60 9.57 3.51
C ILE A 41 -17.59 8.73 2.68
N SER A 42 -18.66 9.36 2.19
CA SER A 42 -19.73 8.68 1.44
C SER A 42 -19.60 8.82 -0.08
N LYS A 43 -18.62 9.60 -0.55
CA LYS A 43 -18.34 9.82 -1.98
C LYS A 43 -16.86 10.12 -2.17
N VAL A 44 -16.33 9.77 -3.34
CA VAL A 44 -14.96 10.15 -3.69
C VAL A 44 -14.96 11.62 -4.10
N ASP A 45 -14.41 12.48 -3.24
CA ASP A 45 -14.19 13.89 -3.51
C ASP A 45 -12.77 14.14 -4.06
N ALA A 46 -12.46 15.40 -4.39
CA ALA A 46 -11.16 15.73 -4.97
C ALA A 46 -9.95 15.34 -4.09
N PRO A 47 -9.96 15.57 -2.75
CA PRO A 47 -8.91 15.08 -1.87
C PRO A 47 -8.76 13.57 -1.85
N LEU A 48 -9.86 12.81 -1.75
CA LEU A 48 -9.79 11.35 -1.77
C LEU A 48 -9.31 10.84 -3.14
N SER A 49 -9.76 11.45 -4.23
CA SER A 49 -9.29 11.12 -5.58
C SER A 49 -7.78 11.38 -5.75
N ALA A 50 -7.25 12.45 -5.16
CA ALA A 50 -5.81 12.71 -5.16
C ALA A 50 -5.03 11.66 -4.36
N LEU A 51 -5.56 11.23 -3.21
CA LEU A 51 -4.95 10.15 -2.43
C LEU A 51 -4.97 8.81 -3.19
N LEU A 52 -6.07 8.50 -3.88
CA LEU A 52 -6.17 7.29 -4.71
C LEU A 52 -5.14 7.32 -5.85
N ARG A 53 -4.97 8.46 -6.51
CA ARG A 53 -3.92 8.65 -7.52
C ARG A 53 -2.53 8.39 -6.95
N GLU A 54 -2.21 9.00 -5.81
CA GLU A 54 -0.92 8.78 -5.13
C GLU A 54 -0.70 7.30 -4.81
N ALA A 55 -1.73 6.60 -4.32
CA ALA A 55 -1.65 5.17 -4.05
C ALA A 55 -1.42 4.34 -5.33
N CYS A 56 -2.01 4.74 -6.46
CA CYS A 56 -1.79 4.10 -7.77
C CYS A 56 -0.35 4.30 -8.27
N GLU A 57 0.17 5.51 -8.18
CA GLU A 57 1.50 5.87 -8.67
C GLU A 57 2.64 5.33 -7.79
N THR A 58 2.34 4.98 -6.54
CA THR A 58 3.34 4.50 -5.58
C THR A 58 3.11 3.05 -5.16
N HIS A 59 2.07 2.79 -4.37
CA HIS A 59 1.82 1.50 -3.76
C HIS A 59 1.49 0.44 -4.81
N VAL A 60 0.57 0.72 -5.73
CA VAL A 60 0.18 -0.24 -6.77
C VAL A 60 1.35 -0.55 -7.72
N VAL A 61 2.18 0.45 -8.06
CA VAL A 61 3.44 0.21 -8.79
C VAL A 61 4.33 -0.78 -8.03
N GLN A 62 4.56 -0.56 -6.74
CA GLN A 62 5.38 -1.46 -5.94
C GLN A 62 4.83 -2.89 -5.93
N LEU A 63 3.50 -3.04 -5.81
CA LEU A 63 2.87 -4.36 -5.81
C LEU A 63 3.06 -5.07 -7.15
N ARG A 64 2.89 -4.36 -8.27
CA ARG A 64 3.15 -4.89 -9.62
C ARG A 64 4.59 -5.36 -9.79
N GLU A 65 5.56 -4.49 -9.51
CA GLU A 65 6.98 -4.81 -9.70
C GLU A 65 7.41 -5.97 -8.79
N ASN A 66 6.90 -6.01 -7.55
CA ASN A 66 7.14 -7.13 -6.64
C ASN A 66 6.55 -8.44 -7.19
N ALA A 67 5.32 -8.43 -7.70
CA ALA A 67 4.68 -9.61 -8.27
C ALA A 67 5.44 -10.13 -9.49
N ALA A 68 5.90 -9.24 -10.36
CA ALA A 68 6.75 -9.58 -11.50
C ALA A 68 8.09 -10.18 -11.05
N ALA A 69 8.73 -9.62 -10.03
CA ALA A 69 9.98 -10.12 -9.48
C ALA A 69 9.82 -11.53 -8.88
N ILE A 70 8.75 -11.78 -8.12
CA ILE A 70 8.43 -13.11 -7.58
C ILE A 70 8.19 -14.11 -8.72
N GLY A 71 7.39 -13.75 -9.73
CA GLY A 71 7.13 -14.61 -10.88
C GLY A 71 8.39 -14.98 -11.68
N ARG A 72 9.42 -14.12 -11.64
CA ARG A 72 10.75 -14.38 -12.21
C ARG A 72 11.70 -15.12 -11.27
N GLY A 73 11.29 -15.45 -10.05
CA GLY A 73 12.11 -16.10 -9.04
C GLY A 73 13.23 -15.22 -8.45
N LEU A 74 13.12 -13.89 -8.57
CA LEU A 74 14.11 -12.96 -8.05
C LEU A 74 13.96 -12.79 -6.53
N LYS A 75 15.07 -12.82 -5.79
CA LYS A 75 15.08 -12.52 -4.34
C LYS A 75 15.06 -11.01 -4.07
N ARG A 76 15.65 -10.23 -4.97
CA ARG A 76 15.71 -8.77 -4.92
C ARG A 76 15.51 -8.21 -6.32
N TYR A 77 14.97 -7.00 -6.40
CA TYR A 77 14.71 -6.30 -7.66
C TYR A 77 14.86 -4.79 -7.46
N ASP A 78 15.05 -4.08 -8.57
CA ASP A 78 15.06 -2.62 -8.59
C ASP A 78 13.71 -2.13 -9.12
N GLN A 79 13.29 -0.93 -8.70
CA GLN A 79 12.04 -0.31 -9.15
C GLN A 79 12.16 1.22 -9.15
N VAL A 80 11.33 1.86 -9.97
CA VAL A 80 11.18 3.32 -9.98
C VAL A 80 9.78 3.66 -9.50
N ILE A 81 9.68 4.52 -8.49
CA ILE A 81 8.41 5.05 -7.99
C ILE A 81 8.51 6.58 -8.01
N GLN A 82 7.64 7.24 -8.78
CA GLN A 82 7.61 8.70 -8.96
C GLN A 82 9.01 9.31 -9.21
N GLY A 83 9.79 8.67 -10.09
CA GLY A 83 11.15 9.11 -10.44
C GLY A 83 12.24 8.79 -9.41
N CYS A 84 11.88 8.26 -8.25
CA CYS A 84 12.85 7.77 -7.26
C CYS A 84 13.25 6.33 -7.57
N GLN A 85 14.55 6.10 -7.72
CA GLN A 85 15.14 4.77 -7.90
C GLN A 85 15.26 4.07 -6.54
N TYR A 86 14.69 2.88 -6.44
CA TYR A 86 14.87 1.97 -5.31
C TYR A 86 15.63 0.74 -5.78
N GLU A 87 16.77 0.47 -5.19
CA GLU A 87 17.64 -0.64 -5.56
C GLU A 87 17.59 -1.77 -4.54
N GLN A 88 17.78 -3.00 -5.02
CA GLN A 88 17.92 -4.19 -4.19
C GLN A 88 16.74 -4.40 -3.22
N VAL A 89 15.53 -4.01 -3.62
CA VAL A 89 14.31 -4.18 -2.82
C VAL A 89 14.03 -5.68 -2.67
N PRO A 90 13.79 -6.19 -1.44
CA PRO A 90 13.50 -7.61 -1.26
C PRO A 90 12.13 -7.96 -1.85
N SER A 91 12.09 -9.01 -2.67
CA SER A 91 10.84 -9.60 -3.15
C SER A 91 10.08 -10.22 -1.98
N SER A 92 8.79 -9.92 -1.86
CA SER A 92 7.96 -10.32 -0.72
C SER A 92 6.66 -10.98 -1.15
N ARG A 93 6.42 -12.20 -0.66
CA ARG A 93 5.14 -12.91 -0.82
C ARG A 93 3.98 -12.15 -0.19
N TYR A 94 4.23 -11.40 0.89
CA TYR A 94 3.22 -10.57 1.52
C TYR A 94 2.72 -9.46 0.58
N ARG A 95 3.61 -8.83 -0.19
CA ARG A 95 3.20 -7.82 -1.17
C ARG A 95 2.39 -8.43 -2.32
N VAL A 96 2.71 -9.67 -2.73
CA VAL A 96 1.86 -10.40 -3.67
C VAL A 96 0.47 -10.62 -3.06
N TRP A 97 0.38 -11.04 -1.79
CA TRP A 97 -0.89 -11.20 -1.10
C TRP A 97 -1.71 -9.91 -1.03
N CYS A 98 -1.08 -8.76 -0.76
CA CYS A 98 -1.76 -7.47 -0.80
C CYS A 98 -2.40 -7.20 -2.17
N LEU A 99 -1.68 -7.49 -3.27
CA LEU A 99 -2.24 -7.34 -4.62
C LEU A 99 -3.42 -8.29 -4.86
N GLU A 100 -3.30 -9.54 -4.41
CA GLU A 100 -4.38 -10.51 -4.51
C GLU A 100 -5.63 -10.05 -3.73
N GLU A 101 -5.48 -9.50 -2.53
CA GLU A 101 -6.59 -8.94 -1.75
C GLU A 101 -7.24 -7.75 -2.47
N LEU A 102 -6.46 -6.85 -3.06
CA LEU A 102 -7.00 -5.73 -3.83
C LEU A 102 -7.78 -6.20 -5.07
N ARG A 103 -7.26 -7.20 -5.79
CA ARG A 103 -7.96 -7.84 -6.92
C ARG A 103 -9.24 -8.54 -6.49
N ARG A 104 -9.21 -9.24 -5.34
CA ARG A 104 -10.40 -9.88 -4.75
C ARG A 104 -11.45 -8.85 -4.38
N ALA A 105 -11.06 -7.76 -3.71
CA ALA A 105 -11.96 -6.67 -3.36
C ALA A 105 -12.58 -6.04 -4.63
N TRP A 106 -11.75 -5.79 -5.65
CA TRP A 106 -12.23 -5.27 -6.94
C TRP A 106 -13.26 -6.20 -7.60
N ALA A 107 -13.00 -7.51 -7.63
CA ALA A 107 -13.90 -8.50 -8.23
C ALA A 107 -15.23 -8.65 -7.47
N GLN A 108 -15.30 -8.25 -6.21
CA GLN A 108 -16.53 -8.27 -5.41
C GLN A 108 -17.41 -7.03 -5.58
N LEU A 109 -16.90 -5.98 -6.22
CA LEU A 109 -17.67 -4.78 -6.50
C LEU A 109 -18.72 -5.05 -7.59
N ASP A 110 -19.90 -4.46 -7.43
CA ASP A 110 -20.88 -4.40 -8.51
C ASP A 110 -20.37 -3.52 -9.68
N GLU A 111 -21.06 -3.54 -10.82
CA GLU A 111 -20.61 -2.79 -12.00
C GLU A 111 -20.64 -1.28 -11.76
N ALA A 112 -21.66 -0.75 -11.06
CA ALA A 112 -21.78 0.69 -10.79
C ALA A 112 -20.61 1.22 -9.93
N ALA A 113 -20.20 0.46 -8.92
CA ALA A 113 -19.04 0.79 -8.10
C ALA A 113 -17.72 0.68 -8.89
N ARG A 114 -17.59 -0.31 -9.79
CA ARG A 114 -16.42 -0.44 -10.68
C ARG A 114 -16.32 0.72 -11.66
N GLU A 115 -17.43 1.14 -12.27
CA GLU A 115 -17.49 2.31 -13.14
C GLU A 115 -17.07 3.58 -12.40
N THR A 116 -17.68 3.84 -11.23
CA THR A 116 -17.33 4.99 -10.38
C THR A 116 -15.85 5.00 -10.03
N LEU A 117 -15.28 3.87 -9.59
CA LEU A 117 -13.87 3.83 -9.22
C LEU A 117 -12.92 3.98 -10.41
N ARG A 118 -13.28 3.49 -11.60
CA ARG A 118 -12.47 3.70 -12.81
C ARG A 118 -12.29 5.17 -13.13
N GLU A 119 -13.30 6.01 -12.89
CA GLU A 119 -13.20 7.47 -13.05
C GLU A 119 -12.15 8.09 -12.12
N HIS A 120 -11.97 7.51 -10.93
CA HIS A 120 -11.03 7.98 -9.91
C HIS A 120 -9.66 7.29 -9.93
N LEU A 121 -9.49 6.27 -10.78
CA LEU A 121 -8.26 5.50 -10.95
C LEU A 121 -7.78 5.55 -12.42
N PRO A 122 -7.56 6.75 -13.01
CA PRO A 122 -7.23 6.90 -14.42
C PRO A 122 -5.81 6.40 -14.76
N GLU A 123 -4.98 6.20 -13.75
CA GLU A 123 -3.58 5.84 -13.91
C GLU A 123 -3.44 4.41 -14.48
N ALA A 124 -2.62 4.25 -15.52
CA ALA A 124 -2.40 2.96 -16.18
C ALA A 124 -1.93 1.86 -15.21
N GLN A 125 -1.25 2.27 -14.12
CA GLN A 125 -0.78 1.44 -13.03
C GLN A 125 -1.93 0.72 -12.33
N ALA A 126 -3.11 1.34 -12.24
CA ALA A 126 -4.29 0.77 -11.61
C ALA A 126 -4.86 -0.43 -12.39
N ALA A 127 -4.57 -0.54 -13.70
CA ALA A 127 -5.07 -1.61 -14.55
C ALA A 127 -4.75 -3.01 -14.01
N ILE A 128 -3.64 -3.17 -13.27
CA ILE A 128 -3.29 -4.46 -12.66
C ILE A 128 -4.37 -4.99 -11.72
N LEU A 129 -5.25 -4.14 -11.20
CA LEU A 129 -6.35 -4.57 -10.33
C LEU A 129 -7.44 -5.33 -11.11
N TRP A 130 -7.51 -5.19 -12.43
CA TRP A 130 -8.59 -5.75 -13.26
C TRP A 130 -8.18 -6.27 -14.64
N ASP A 131 -6.91 -6.20 -15.03
CA ASP A 131 -6.41 -6.61 -16.36
C ASP A 131 -6.38 -8.13 -16.60
N GLY A 132 -6.67 -8.93 -15.57
CA GLY A 132 -6.65 -10.40 -15.64
C GLY A 132 -5.24 -11.00 -15.77
N SER A 133 -4.18 -10.20 -15.62
CA SER A 133 -2.81 -10.70 -15.70
C SER A 133 -2.54 -11.73 -14.59
N SER A 134 -1.92 -12.86 -14.95
CA SER A 134 -1.57 -13.89 -13.98
C SER A 134 -0.38 -13.44 -13.12
N VAL A 135 -0.51 -13.59 -11.80
CA VAL A 135 0.57 -13.40 -10.84
C VAL A 135 0.80 -14.70 -10.10
N GLN A 136 2.05 -15.04 -9.81
CA GLN A 136 2.35 -16.22 -8.99
C GLN A 136 1.67 -16.08 -7.63
N ALA A 137 0.99 -17.14 -7.16
CA ALA A 137 0.26 -17.12 -5.90
C ALA A 137 1.17 -16.81 -4.71
N SER A 138 0.68 -15.98 -3.79
CA SER A 138 1.38 -15.61 -2.56
C SER A 138 1.48 -16.78 -1.58
N GLU A 139 0.47 -17.65 -1.55
CA GLU A 139 0.17 -18.65 -0.51
C GLU A 139 0.32 -18.11 0.93
N TYR A 140 0.12 -16.79 1.12
CA TYR A 140 0.28 -16.14 2.42
C TYR A 140 -0.85 -16.50 3.38
N ASP A 141 -2.09 -16.53 2.89
CA ASP A 141 -3.28 -16.82 3.69
C ASP A 141 -4.28 -17.72 2.93
N PRO A 142 -3.91 -18.97 2.62
CA PRO A 142 -4.77 -19.87 1.85
C PRO A 142 -6.06 -20.24 2.60
N GLU A 143 -6.04 -20.20 3.94
CA GLU A 143 -7.19 -20.52 4.79
C GLU A 143 -8.05 -19.31 5.17
N ARG A 144 -7.69 -18.11 4.70
CA ARG A 144 -8.39 -16.84 4.99
C ARG A 144 -8.52 -16.54 6.49
N ARG A 145 -7.43 -16.69 7.24
CA ARG A 145 -7.38 -16.47 8.70
C ARG A 145 -6.58 -15.24 9.10
N ALA A 146 -6.03 -14.45 8.17
CA ALA A 146 -5.36 -13.21 8.50
C ALA A 146 -6.28 -12.28 9.32
N PRO A 147 -5.76 -11.56 10.34
CA PRO A 147 -4.34 -11.46 10.72
C PRO A 147 -3.85 -12.56 11.68
N PHE A 148 -4.66 -13.60 11.94
CA PHE A 148 -4.38 -14.69 12.88
C PHE A 148 -3.85 -15.97 12.20
N ASN A 149 -3.47 -15.89 10.93
CA ASN A 149 -2.86 -17.00 10.20
C ASN A 149 -1.46 -17.33 10.74
N ARG A 150 -0.97 -18.52 10.41
CA ARG A 150 0.39 -18.93 10.79
C ARG A 150 1.42 -18.10 10.03
N ALA A 151 2.43 -17.60 10.75
CA ALA A 151 3.53 -16.86 10.13
C ALA A 151 4.28 -17.71 9.09
N ILE A 152 4.54 -17.13 7.92
CA ILE A 152 5.38 -17.70 6.86
C ILE A 152 6.61 -16.82 6.62
N ASN A 153 7.67 -17.40 6.05
CA ASN A 153 8.79 -16.62 5.55
C ASN A 153 8.37 -15.87 4.27
N VAL A 154 8.09 -14.57 4.40
CA VAL A 154 7.62 -13.75 3.27
C VAL A 154 8.73 -13.43 2.27
N PHE A 155 10.01 -13.56 2.64
CA PHE A 155 11.17 -13.30 1.78
C PHE A 155 11.83 -14.58 1.23
N GLY A 156 11.28 -15.75 1.56
CA GLY A 156 11.90 -17.04 1.24
C GLY A 156 10.95 -18.22 1.40
N LYS A 157 11.52 -19.39 1.69
CA LYS A 157 10.76 -20.61 1.99
C LYS A 157 10.83 -20.93 3.49
N GLY A 158 9.86 -21.71 3.98
CA GLY A 158 9.81 -22.18 5.36
C GLY A 158 9.27 -21.15 6.36
N ILE A 159 9.60 -21.37 7.63
CA ILE A 159 9.22 -20.49 8.75
C ILE A 159 10.35 -19.46 8.93
N PRO A 160 10.05 -18.18 9.20
CA PRO A 160 11.11 -17.21 9.52
C PRO A 160 11.95 -17.71 10.70
N PRO A 161 13.28 -17.50 10.70
CA PRO A 161 14.08 -17.75 11.89
C PRO A 161 13.52 -16.93 13.07
N ARG A 162 13.53 -17.53 14.27
CA ARG A 162 13.14 -16.85 15.52
C ARG A 162 14.11 -15.72 15.86
#